data_AF-A0A2S3R6T6-F1
#
_entry.id   AF-A0A2S3R6T6-F1
#
_cell.length_a   1.000
_cell.length_b   1.000
_cell.length_c   1.000
_cell.angle_alpha   90.00
_cell.angle_beta   90.00
_cell.angle_gamma   90.00
#
_symmetry.space_group_name_H-M   'P 1'
#
loop_
_entity.id
_entity.type
_entity.pdbx_description
1 polymer ?
#
loop_
_entity_poly.entity_id
_entity_poly.type
_entity_poly.pdbx_seq_one_letter_code
_entity_poly.pdbx_strand_id
1 'polypeptide(L)'
;MDIFKQKTYDLTPKIHGRIFNHGILAANIEVTLEISALNDTKELKAYTNQNGEFFFEAVSISTIKTPSIFDPKMVSTSLSIKRDLEYKYLWRSYLPGYSIFTFMSENLSNLTCDINSKEKYFIFDAKKKDHDGYEVHTICDLHGALESGYIEN
;
A
#
# COMPACT_ATOMS: atom_id res chain seq x y z
N MET A 1 -31.60 -24.91 -4.85
CA MET A 1 -31.23 -23.59 -5.41
C MET A 1 -30.06 -23.11 -4.60
N ASP A 2 -28.84 -23.43 -5.03
CA ASP A 2 -27.64 -23.03 -4.31
C ASP A 2 -27.45 -21.52 -4.44
N ILE A 3 -27.64 -20.83 -3.32
CA ILE A 3 -27.35 -19.40 -3.21
C ILE A 3 -25.83 -19.30 -3.15
N PHE A 4 -25.19 -18.88 -4.24
CA PHE A 4 -23.77 -18.56 -4.24
C PHE A 4 -23.53 -17.46 -3.19
N LYS A 5 -22.87 -17.81 -2.09
CA LYS A 5 -22.59 -16.87 -1.00
C LYS A 5 -21.44 -15.94 -1.43
N GLN A 6 -21.79 -14.71 -1.79
CA GLN A 6 -20.83 -13.66 -2.09
C GLN A 6 -19.95 -13.40 -0.86
N LYS A 7 -18.63 -13.40 -1.06
CA LYS A 7 -17.65 -13.02 -0.05
C LYS A 7 -17.08 -11.66 -0.40
N THR A 8 -16.96 -10.80 0.61
CA THR A 8 -16.34 -9.49 0.51
C THR A 8 -15.00 -9.54 1.24
N TYR A 9 -13.96 -9.01 0.61
CA TYR A 9 -12.63 -8.92 1.19
C TYR A 9 -12.15 -7.47 1.16
N ASP A 10 -11.64 -6.99 2.28
CA ASP A 10 -11.06 -5.66 2.40
C ASP A 10 -9.58 -5.73 2.01
N LEU A 11 -9.20 -5.00 0.97
CA LEU A 11 -7.86 -5.06 0.39
C LEU A 11 -6.98 -3.91 0.89
N THR A 12 -7.55 -2.73 1.09
CA THR A 12 -6.83 -1.57 1.65
C THR A 12 -7.67 -0.86 2.69
N PRO A 13 -7.04 -0.26 3.72
CA PRO A 13 -7.73 0.72 4.56
C PRO A 13 -8.01 1.99 3.76
N LYS A 14 -8.63 2.98 4.41
CA LYS A 14 -8.58 4.35 3.91
C LYS A 14 -7.13 4.80 3.87
N ILE A 15 -6.75 5.46 2.78
CA ILE A 15 -5.40 5.94 2.59
C ILE A 15 -5.43 7.45 2.59
N HIS A 16 -4.61 8.06 3.43
CA HIS A 16 -4.42 9.48 3.47
C HIS A 16 -2.93 9.76 3.66
N GLY A 17 -2.42 10.72 2.90
CA GLY A 17 -1.02 11.06 3.00
C GLY A 17 -0.73 12.46 2.53
N ARG A 18 0.46 12.94 2.91
CA ARG A 18 1.00 14.23 2.54
C ARG A 18 2.36 14.07 1.89
N ILE A 19 2.54 14.73 0.76
CA ILE A 19 3.76 14.68 -0.05
C ILE A 19 4.50 16.00 0.02
N PHE A 20 5.80 15.91 0.23
CA PHE A 20 6.76 17.00 0.23
C PHE A 20 7.77 16.84 -0.91
N ASN A 21 8.30 17.96 -1.39
CA ASN A 21 9.42 18.02 -2.31
C ASN A 21 10.49 18.95 -1.69
N HIS A 22 11.55 18.36 -1.16
CA HIS A 22 12.61 19.08 -0.43
C HIS A 22 12.03 19.83 0.78
N GLY A 23 11.16 19.17 1.54
CA GLY A 23 10.46 19.74 2.70
C GLY A 23 9.33 20.73 2.36
N ILE A 24 9.05 21.00 1.07
CA ILE A 24 7.98 21.91 0.63
C ILE A 24 6.76 21.11 0.20
N LEU A 25 5.55 21.54 0.58
CA LEU A 25 4.30 20.87 0.22
C LEU A 25 4.17 20.73 -1.32
N ALA A 26 3.96 19.50 -1.79
CA ALA A 26 3.93 19.18 -3.22
C ALA A 26 2.49 19.04 -3.72
N ALA A 27 1.95 20.11 -4.31
CA ALA A 27 0.60 20.14 -4.89
C ALA A 27 0.56 19.58 -6.32
N ASN A 28 -0.63 19.15 -6.76
CA ASN A 28 -0.91 18.67 -8.11
C ASN A 28 -0.04 17.48 -8.58
N ILE A 29 0.36 16.62 -7.65
CA ILE A 29 1.05 15.36 -7.95
C ILE A 29 0.02 14.26 -8.13
N GLU A 30 0.05 13.56 -9.27
CA GLU A 30 -0.73 12.35 -9.48
C GLU A 30 -0.18 11.22 -8.61
N VAL A 31 -1.03 10.69 -7.74
CA VAL A 31 -0.78 9.49 -6.94
C VAL A 31 -1.62 8.37 -7.53
N THR A 32 -0.98 7.25 -7.84
CA THR A 32 -1.63 6.05 -8.35
C THR A 32 -1.61 4.96 -7.29
N LEU A 33 -2.79 4.44 -6.95
CA LEU A 33 -3.00 3.27 -6.11
C LEU A 33 -3.30 2.08 -7.01
N GLU A 34 -2.42 1.10 -7.04
CA GLU A 34 -2.62 -0.18 -7.71
C GLU A 34 -2.79 -1.28 -6.66
N ILE A 35 -3.83 -2.10 -6.82
CA ILE A 35 -4.15 -3.22 -5.95
C ILE A 35 -4.39 -4.45 -6.80
N SER A 36 -3.60 -5.50 -6.60
CA SER A 36 -3.78 -6.78 -7.29
C SER A 36 -4.16 -7.88 -6.30
N ALA A 37 -5.30 -8.52 -6.56
CA ALA A 37 -5.81 -9.64 -5.76
C ALA A 37 -6.76 -10.50 -6.62
N LEU A 38 -6.83 -11.81 -6.37
CA LEU A 38 -7.77 -12.72 -7.06
C LEU A 38 -7.66 -12.71 -8.59
N ASN A 39 -6.44 -12.54 -9.12
CA ASN A 39 -6.14 -12.40 -10.55
C ASN A 39 -6.80 -11.19 -11.22
N ASP A 40 -7.15 -10.18 -10.43
CA ASP A 40 -7.64 -8.88 -10.89
C ASP A 40 -6.74 -7.77 -10.37
N THR A 41 -6.64 -6.68 -11.13
CA THR A 41 -5.87 -5.48 -10.77
C THR A 41 -6.76 -4.27 -10.88
N LYS A 42 -6.84 -3.51 -9.80
CA LYS A 42 -7.57 -2.24 -9.74
C LYS A 42 -6.58 -1.10 -9.62
N GLU A 43 -6.72 -0.11 -10.50
CA GLU A 43 -5.98 1.14 -10.46
C GLU A 43 -6.91 2.29 -10.09
N LEU A 44 -6.49 3.13 -9.14
CA LEU A 44 -7.16 4.35 -8.73
C LEU A 44 -6.17 5.50 -8.75
N LYS A 45 -6.64 6.70 -9.06
CA LYS A 45 -5.81 7.90 -9.12
C LYS A 45 -6.38 9.01 -8.26
N ALA A 46 -5.50 9.77 -7.62
CA ALA A 46 -5.81 10.98 -6.90
C ALA A 46 -4.74 12.04 -7.19
N TYR A 47 -5.05 13.30 -6.93
CA TYR A 47 -4.09 14.40 -7.03
C TYR A 47 -3.91 15.05 -5.67
N THR A 48 -2.67 15.43 -5.34
CA THR A 48 -2.41 16.19 -4.13
C THR A 48 -3.02 17.59 -4.20
N ASN A 49 -3.62 18.04 -3.11
CA ASN A 49 -4.16 19.40 -2.97
C ASN A 49 -3.04 20.43 -2.70
N GLN A 50 -3.40 21.70 -2.44
CA GLN A 50 -2.44 22.78 -2.13
C GLN A 50 -1.61 22.53 -0.86
N ASN A 51 -2.10 21.67 0.04
CA ASN A 51 -1.38 21.25 1.23
C ASN A 51 -0.55 19.97 1.00
N GLY A 52 -0.39 19.54 -0.26
CA GLY A 52 0.31 18.31 -0.61
C GLY A 52 -0.43 17.02 -0.21
N GLU A 53 -1.71 17.10 0.17
CA GLU A 53 -2.47 15.96 0.70
C GLU A 53 -3.21 15.21 -0.40
N PHE A 54 -3.20 13.88 -0.33
CA PHE A 54 -4.00 12.98 -1.19
C PHE A 54 -4.84 12.03 -0.33
N PHE A 55 -5.88 11.46 -0.94
CA PHE A 55 -6.81 10.57 -0.25
C PHE A 55 -7.37 9.49 -1.18
N PHE A 56 -7.51 8.27 -0.67
CA PHE A 56 -8.28 7.19 -1.26
C PHE A 56 -9.23 6.58 -0.23
N GLU A 57 -10.45 6.28 -0.66
CA GLU A 57 -11.36 5.45 0.13
C GLU A 57 -10.84 4.02 0.26
N ALA A 58 -11.32 3.32 1.31
CA ALA A 58 -11.02 1.91 1.48
C ALA A 58 -11.49 1.09 0.28
N VAL A 59 -10.67 0.14 -0.16
CA VAL A 59 -10.98 -0.71 -1.30
C VAL A 59 -11.28 -2.12 -0.83
N SER A 60 -12.46 -2.60 -1.22
CA SER A 60 -12.89 -3.97 -1.01
C SER A 60 -13.26 -4.61 -2.35
N ILE A 61 -13.09 -5.94 -2.45
CA ILE A 61 -13.53 -6.74 -3.60
C ILE A 61 -14.58 -7.74 -3.14
N SER A 62 -15.67 -7.84 -3.90
CA SER A 62 -16.71 -8.84 -3.68
C SER A 62 -16.66 -9.89 -4.76
N THR A 63 -16.56 -11.17 -4.38
CA THR A 63 -16.50 -12.28 -5.32
C THR A 63 -17.43 -13.41 -4.91
N ILE A 64 -18.02 -14.05 -5.91
CA ILE A 64 -18.74 -15.33 -5.75
C ILE A 64 -17.81 -16.53 -5.99
N LYS A 65 -16.61 -16.29 -6.53
CA LYS A 65 -15.61 -17.35 -6.76
C LYS A 65 -15.00 -17.72 -5.42
N THR A 66 -15.09 -18.99 -5.05
CA THR A 66 -14.20 -19.58 -4.05
C THR A 66 -12.79 -19.58 -4.63
N PRO A 67 -11.81 -18.88 -4.03
CA PRO A 67 -10.42 -18.97 -4.46
C PRO A 67 -10.00 -20.44 -4.45
N SER A 68 -9.23 -20.88 -5.44
CA SER A 68 -8.68 -22.23 -5.43
C SER A 68 -7.82 -22.41 -4.18
N ILE A 69 -7.78 -23.62 -3.62
CA ILE A 69 -6.82 -23.95 -2.55
C ILE A 69 -5.37 -23.83 -3.01
N PHE A 70 -5.14 -23.83 -4.33
CA PHE A 70 -3.85 -23.67 -4.97
C PHE A 70 -3.54 -22.22 -5.36
N ASP A 71 -4.51 -21.30 -5.27
CA ASP A 71 -4.25 -19.90 -5.55
C ASP A 71 -3.58 -19.28 -4.31
N PRO A 72 -2.35 -18.72 -4.44
CA PRO A 72 -1.72 -18.01 -3.35
C PRO A 72 -2.60 -16.83 -2.97
N LYS A 73 -3.09 -16.83 -1.72
CA LYS A 73 -3.88 -15.73 -1.17
C LYS A 73 -2.94 -14.59 -0.86
N MET A 74 -2.70 -13.72 -1.84
CA MET A 74 -1.82 -12.58 -1.71
C MET A 74 -2.51 -11.33 -2.24
N VAL A 75 -2.14 -10.20 -1.67
CA VAL A 75 -2.54 -8.87 -2.11
C VAL A 75 -1.27 -8.06 -2.37
N SER A 76 -1.12 -7.61 -3.63
CA SER A 76 -0.18 -6.56 -3.96
C SER A 76 -0.85 -5.21 -3.76
N THR A 77 -0.19 -4.29 -3.07
CA THR A 77 -0.62 -2.91 -2.94
C THR A 77 0.55 -2.00 -3.24
N SER A 78 0.40 -1.11 -4.21
CA SER A 78 1.38 -0.08 -4.51
C SER A 78 0.73 1.30 -4.55
N LEU A 79 1.35 2.25 -3.85
CA LEU A 79 1.12 3.68 -4.02
C LEU A 79 2.36 4.24 -4.70
N SER A 80 2.17 4.88 -5.84
CA SER A 80 3.27 5.45 -6.60
C SER A 80 2.94 6.86 -7.08
N ILE A 81 4.00 7.62 -7.30
CA ILE A 81 3.94 8.87 -8.05
C ILE A 81 4.82 8.71 -9.28
N LYS A 82 4.41 9.36 -10.36
CA LYS A 82 5.22 9.46 -11.57
C LYS A 82 5.86 10.84 -11.64
N ARG A 83 7.18 10.90 -11.76
CA ARG A 83 7.93 12.12 -12.04
C ARG A 83 8.81 11.86 -13.26
N ASP A 84 8.52 12.56 -14.34
CA ASP A 84 9.19 12.35 -15.63
C ASP A 84 9.10 10.89 -16.11
N LEU A 85 10.24 10.19 -16.15
CA LEU A 85 10.35 8.77 -16.54
C LEU A 85 10.48 7.82 -15.33
N GLU A 86 10.55 8.35 -14.11
CA GLU A 86 10.76 7.56 -12.90
C GLU A 86 9.47 7.42 -12.08
N TYR A 87 9.24 6.20 -11.59
CA TYR A 87 8.23 5.91 -10.59
C TYR A 87 8.88 5.89 -9.22
N LYS A 88 8.25 6.54 -8.24
CA LYS A 88 8.63 6.41 -6.84
C LYS A 88 7.51 5.77 -6.05
N TYR A 89 7.84 4.74 -5.28
CA TYR A 89 6.88 4.06 -4.42
C TYR A 89 6.74 4.80 -3.08
N LEU A 90 5.56 5.38 -2.85
CA LEU A 90 5.15 5.85 -1.53
C LEU A 90 4.85 4.67 -0.62
N TRP A 91 4.39 3.56 -1.18
CA TRP A 91 4.20 2.30 -0.47
C TRP A 91 4.23 1.17 -1.49
N ARG A 92 4.87 0.06 -1.17
CA ARG A 92 4.78 -1.17 -1.93
C ARG A 92 4.87 -2.36 -0.98
N SER A 93 3.89 -3.25 -1.07
CA SER A 93 3.85 -4.46 -0.25
C SER A 93 3.18 -5.60 -1.01
N TYR A 94 3.64 -6.83 -0.75
CA TYR A 94 3.00 -8.05 -1.24
C TYR A 94 2.74 -8.97 -0.05
N LEU A 95 1.50 -8.97 0.43
CA LEU A 95 1.15 -9.51 1.75
C LEU A 95 0.16 -10.66 1.64
N PRO A 96 0.24 -11.65 2.55
CA PRO A 96 -0.66 -12.79 2.53
C PRO A 96 -2.05 -12.47 3.09
N GLY A 97 -3.03 -13.21 2.59
CA GLY A 97 -4.43 -13.09 2.99
C GLY A 97 -5.18 -11.96 2.29
N TYR A 98 -6.43 -11.77 2.68
CA TYR A 98 -7.30 -10.67 2.22
C TYR A 98 -7.82 -9.85 3.40
N SER A 99 -6.94 -9.64 4.37
CA SER A 99 -7.22 -8.90 5.60
C SER A 99 -6.23 -7.77 5.74
N ILE A 100 -6.72 -6.61 6.17
CA ILE A 100 -5.87 -5.46 6.44
C ILE A 100 -5.10 -5.71 7.75
N PHE A 101 -3.77 -5.65 7.69
CA PHE A 101 -2.94 -5.73 8.88
C PHE A 101 -2.97 -4.43 9.69
N THR A 102 -2.79 -4.52 11.01
CA THR A 102 -2.80 -3.34 11.89
C THR A 102 -1.80 -2.28 11.45
N PHE A 103 -0.56 -2.67 11.12
CA PHE A 103 0.47 -1.74 10.67
C PHE A 103 0.09 -1.02 9.37
N MET A 104 -0.68 -1.66 8.49
CA MET A 104 -1.17 -1.02 7.26
C MET A 104 -2.17 0.07 7.61
N SER A 105 -3.15 -0.21 8.47
CA SER A 105 -4.14 0.78 8.90
C SER A 105 -3.50 1.98 9.60
N GLU A 106 -2.53 1.72 10.48
CA GLU A 106 -1.82 2.75 11.22
C GLU A 106 -1.00 3.67 10.33
N ASN A 107 -0.28 3.11 9.34
CA ASN A 107 0.60 3.89 8.48
C ASN A 107 -0.12 4.50 7.27
N LEU A 108 -0.94 3.73 6.56
CA LEU A 108 -1.60 4.20 5.33
C LEU A 108 -2.63 5.32 5.61
N SER A 109 -3.16 5.41 6.82
CA SER A 109 -4.09 6.48 7.20
C SER A 109 -3.42 7.84 7.46
N ASN A 110 -2.09 7.90 7.51
CA ASN A 110 -1.36 9.14 7.73
C ASN A 110 0.08 9.09 7.18
N LEU A 111 0.22 8.81 5.87
CA LEU A 111 1.53 8.77 5.22
C LEU A 111 2.16 10.16 5.17
N THR A 112 3.44 10.24 5.51
CA THR A 112 4.26 11.45 5.31
C THR A 112 5.47 11.07 4.47
N CYS A 113 5.59 11.67 3.29
CA CYS A 113 6.58 11.28 2.29
C CYS A 113 7.29 12.51 1.73
N ASP A 114 8.63 12.49 1.65
CA ASP A 114 9.38 13.42 0.80
C ASP A 114 9.81 12.70 -0.47
N ILE A 115 9.46 13.25 -1.64
CA ILE A 115 9.77 12.63 -2.93
C ILE A 115 11.27 12.51 -3.18
N ASN A 116 12.12 13.20 -2.41
CA ASN A 116 13.58 13.14 -2.53
C ASN A 116 14.21 12.18 -1.53
N SER A 117 13.42 11.58 -0.64
CA SER A 117 13.87 10.50 0.23
C SER A 117 14.33 9.29 -0.60
N LYS A 118 15.35 8.61 -0.08
CA LYS A 118 15.75 7.30 -0.59
C LYS A 118 14.70 6.26 -0.21
N GLU A 119 14.50 5.28 -1.08
CA GLU A 119 13.64 4.14 -0.78
C GLU A 119 14.27 3.28 0.32
N LYS A 120 13.44 2.92 1.28
CA LYS A 120 13.77 2.11 2.46
C LYS A 120 12.85 0.91 2.48
N TYR A 121 13.25 -0.10 3.25
CA TYR A 121 12.36 -1.20 3.59
C TYR A 121 12.20 -1.35 5.09
N PHE A 122 11.00 -1.78 5.48
CA PHE A 122 10.62 -2.05 6.86
C PHE A 122 10.09 -3.47 6.95
N ILE A 123 10.51 -4.19 7.99
CA ILE A 123 9.99 -5.52 8.31
C ILE A 123 9.08 -5.40 9.55
N PHE A 124 7.78 -5.57 9.34
CA PHE A 124 6.79 -5.62 10.39
C PHE A 124 6.65 -7.04 10.94
N ASP A 125 6.25 -7.18 12.21
CA ASP A 125 5.93 -8.48 12.82
C ASP A 125 7.06 -9.53 12.81
N ALA A 126 8.32 -9.12 12.62
CA ALA A 126 9.50 -10.01 12.58
C ALA A 126 9.74 -10.84 13.87
N LYS A 127 9.07 -10.49 14.98
CA LYS A 127 9.18 -11.20 16.27
C LYS A 127 8.14 -12.32 16.44
N LYS A 128 7.25 -12.53 15.47
CA LYS A 128 6.29 -13.63 15.52
C LYS A 128 7.01 -14.94 15.22
N LYS A 129 6.72 -15.97 16.01
CA LYS A 129 7.32 -17.31 15.87
C LYS A 129 7.01 -17.87 14.48
N ASP A 130 8.04 -18.39 13.80
CA ASP A 130 7.94 -19.03 12.47
C ASP A 130 7.45 -18.09 11.34
N HIS A 131 7.76 -16.78 11.42
CA HIS A 131 7.39 -15.79 10.42
C HIS A 131 8.51 -14.76 10.20
N ASP A 132 9.01 -14.63 8.98
CA ASP A 132 10.12 -13.72 8.63
C ASP A 132 9.73 -12.23 8.66
N GLY A 133 8.45 -11.94 8.83
CA GLY A 133 7.89 -10.60 8.88
C GLY A 133 7.22 -10.17 7.58
N TYR A 134 6.59 -9.00 7.62
CA TYR A 134 5.94 -8.39 6.47
C TYR A 134 6.80 -7.24 5.96
N GLU A 135 7.26 -7.37 4.73
CA GLU A 135 8.13 -6.37 4.11
C GLU A 135 7.31 -5.29 3.41
N VAL A 136 7.67 -4.03 3.68
CA VAL A 136 7.11 -2.85 3.02
C VAL A 136 8.25 -2.00 2.49
N HIS A 137 8.18 -1.64 1.21
CA HIS A 137 9.11 -0.71 0.57
C HIS A 137 8.45 0.65 0.45
N THR A 138 9.19 1.71 0.76
CA THR A 138 8.61 3.06 0.83
C THR A 138 9.69 4.14 0.87
N ILE A 139 9.34 5.34 0.41
CA ILE A 139 10.09 6.58 0.68
C ILE A 139 9.53 7.38 1.87
N CYS A 140 8.43 6.91 2.46
CA CYS A 140 7.70 7.58 3.52
C CYS A 140 8.20 7.14 4.89
N ASP A 141 7.92 7.97 5.90
CA ASP A 141 8.18 7.63 7.28
C ASP A 141 7.10 6.66 7.79
N LEU A 142 7.53 5.51 8.33
CA LEU A 142 6.64 4.51 8.92
C LEU A 142 6.83 4.39 10.43
N HIS A 143 5.75 4.09 11.12
CA HIS A 143 5.71 3.77 12.55
C HIS A 143 5.56 2.27 12.78
N GLY A 144 6.11 1.76 13.88
CA GLY A 144 5.84 0.40 14.36
C GLY A 144 6.81 -0.70 13.88
N ALA A 145 7.84 -0.34 13.09
CA ALA A 145 8.94 -1.23 12.73
C ALA A 145 10.29 -0.49 12.82
N LEU A 146 11.38 -1.24 12.99
CA LEU A 146 12.73 -0.69 12.85
C LEU A 146 13.04 -0.55 11.36
N GLU A 147 13.51 0.63 10.93
CA GLU A 147 14.10 0.83 9.61
C GLU A 147 15.15 -0.26 9.39
N SER A 148 14.89 -1.15 8.44
CA SER A 148 15.68 -2.37 8.26
C SER A 148 16.85 -2.14 7.29
N GLY A 149 16.74 -1.12 6.43
CA GLY A 149 17.82 -0.63 5.59
C GLY A 149 17.33 0.22 4.42
N TYR A 150 18.26 0.54 3.51
CA TYR A 150 17.98 1.18 2.23
C TYR A 150 17.95 0.12 1.12
N ILE A 151 17.16 0.36 0.08
CA ILE A 151 17.25 -0.45 -1.14
C ILE A 151 18.50 0.01 -1.91
N GLU A 152 19.45 -0.90 -2.13
CA GLU A 152 20.59 -0.65 -3.01
C GLU A 152 20.11 -0.78 -4.46
N ASN A 153 20.27 0.30 -5.23
CA ASN A 153 19.99 0.35 -6.67
C ASN A 153 21.26 0.05 -7.49
#